data_AF-A0A291TK31-F1
#
_entry.id   AF-A0A291TK31-F1
#
_cell.length_a   1.000
_cell.length_b   1.000
_cell.length_c   1.000
_cell.angle_alpha   90.00
_cell.angle_beta   90.00
_cell.angle_gamma   90.00
#
_symmetry.space_group_name_H-M   'P 1'
#
loop_
_entity.id
_entity.type
_entity.pdbx_description
1 polymer ?
#
loop_
_entity_poly.entity_id
_entity_poly.type
_entity_poly.pdbx_seq_one_letter_code
_entity_poly.pdbx_strand_id
1 'polypeptide(L)'
;MLQLDSYATLVAATLVLLLGRVLVTRVGLLRTFNIPKPVAGGLVVALVLLLLRSTLQMELQFDTSLQTPLMLAFFASIGLSADLASLKRGGKAVATFLLVVTGLLIVQNSLGVGLATLLGLDPHMGLLAGSITLSGGHGTGAAWSATFSEKYGVQSAAELAIACATFGLVLGGLIGGPVARHLVKKVQVPGEEHNKDEAPKGFEMPDMERPLTTFSLIETLALIAISLKGGELLSASLKGGMLELPIFVCVLFVGVLLRNVLTLLNWHEVSDREVSLLGNVSLSLFLAMALMSLKLWDLASLALPIFILLAAQTVAMALYAIFVTFRVMGSNYDAAVLAAGHCGFGLGATPTAIANMQAITQRFGPSHLAFLVVPMVGAFFIDIINAMVIKLFMAMPFL
;
A
#
# COMPACT_ATOMS: atom_id res chain seq x y z
N MET A 1 21.71 24.69 13.50
CA MET A 1 20.77 23.93 12.64
C MET A 1 21.21 24.15 11.21
N LEU A 2 21.41 23.07 10.43
CA LEU A 2 21.76 23.16 9.02
C LEU A 2 20.50 22.87 8.20
N GLN A 3 20.08 23.81 7.35
CA GLN A 3 18.91 23.63 6.50
C GLN A 3 19.35 23.32 5.07
N LEU A 4 18.86 22.22 4.52
CA LEU A 4 19.01 21.90 3.11
C LEU A 4 17.85 22.52 2.32
N ASP A 5 18.17 23.20 1.23
CA ASP A 5 17.16 23.69 0.29
C ASP A 5 16.49 22.54 -0.48
N SER A 6 15.51 22.87 -1.32
CA SER A 6 14.72 21.88 -2.06
C SER A 6 15.59 21.03 -3.01
N TYR A 7 16.62 21.61 -3.63
CA TYR A 7 17.50 20.89 -4.54
C TYR A 7 18.44 19.93 -3.78
N ALA A 8 19.05 20.40 -2.70
CA ALA A 8 19.91 19.59 -1.86
C ALA A 8 19.13 18.47 -1.16
N THR A 9 17.88 18.74 -0.76
CA THR A 9 16.95 17.73 -0.25
C THR A 9 16.66 16.68 -1.32
N LEU A 10 16.38 17.07 -2.57
CA LEU A 10 16.14 16.12 -3.65
C LEU A 10 17.38 15.24 -3.93
N VAL A 11 18.59 15.84 -3.90
CA VAL A 11 19.85 15.09 -3.98
C VAL A 11 19.96 14.10 -2.82
N ALA A 12 19.71 14.53 -1.59
CA ALA A 12 19.74 13.64 -0.43
C ALA A 12 18.73 12.48 -0.57
N ALA A 13 17.50 12.76 -0.98
CA ALA A 13 16.45 11.76 -1.18
C ALA A 13 16.82 10.75 -2.28
N THR A 14 17.40 11.19 -3.39
CA THR A 14 17.85 10.28 -4.46
C THR A 14 19.04 9.42 -4.02
N LEU A 15 20.00 9.98 -3.27
CA LEU A 15 21.09 9.22 -2.67
C LEU A 15 20.59 8.19 -1.66
N VAL A 16 19.58 8.54 -0.85
CA VAL A 16 18.88 7.62 0.05
C VAL A 16 18.27 6.44 -0.71
N LEU A 17 17.61 6.70 -1.85
CA LEU A 17 17.05 5.64 -2.69
C LEU A 17 18.12 4.72 -3.28
N LEU A 18 19.23 5.28 -3.75
CA LEU A 18 20.36 4.51 -4.27
C LEU A 18 21.00 3.66 -3.18
N LEU A 19 21.21 4.22 -1.99
CA LEU A 19 21.69 3.50 -0.81
C LEU A 19 20.74 2.35 -0.48
N GLY A 20 19.44 2.62 -0.40
CA GLY A 20 18.41 1.61 -0.15
C GLY A 20 18.43 0.48 -1.17
N ARG A 21 18.62 0.79 -2.47
CA ARG A 21 18.80 -0.22 -3.52
C ARG A 21 20.03 -1.09 -3.29
N VAL A 22 21.17 -0.49 -2.90
CA VAL A 22 22.39 -1.24 -2.60
C VAL A 22 22.18 -2.15 -1.38
N LEU A 23 21.54 -1.65 -0.33
CA LEU A 23 21.23 -2.42 0.88
C LEU A 23 20.34 -3.62 0.58
N VAL A 24 19.23 -3.41 -0.13
CA VAL A 24 18.28 -4.49 -0.46
C VAL A 24 18.93 -5.52 -1.39
N THR A 25 19.82 -5.13 -2.29
CA THR A 25 20.51 -6.09 -3.17
C THR A 25 21.60 -6.89 -2.47
N ARG A 26 22.29 -6.31 -1.48
CA ARG A 26 23.39 -6.94 -0.74
C ARG A 26 22.91 -7.77 0.46
N VAL A 27 21.86 -7.33 1.15
CA VAL A 27 21.36 -7.96 2.38
C VAL A 27 20.21 -8.90 2.04
N GLY A 28 20.47 -10.21 2.12
CA GLY A 28 19.50 -11.26 1.79
C GLY A 28 18.17 -11.11 2.55
N LEU A 29 18.21 -10.77 3.85
CA LEU A 29 17.01 -10.59 4.66
C LEU A 29 16.09 -9.48 4.13
N LEU A 30 16.64 -8.31 3.77
CA LEU A 30 15.85 -7.20 3.24
C LEU A 30 15.17 -7.57 1.91
N ARG A 31 15.87 -8.34 1.08
CA ARG A 31 15.33 -8.87 -0.17
C ARG A 31 14.24 -9.91 0.07
N THR A 32 14.49 -10.88 0.95
CA THR A 32 13.53 -11.96 1.27
C THR A 32 12.21 -11.39 1.80
N PHE A 33 12.26 -10.33 2.58
CA PHE A 33 11.07 -9.67 3.11
C PHE A 33 10.53 -8.55 2.22
N ASN A 34 11.01 -8.36 0.98
CA ASN A 34 10.55 -7.32 0.07
C ASN A 34 10.53 -5.89 0.68
N ILE A 35 11.51 -5.57 1.55
CA ILE A 35 11.57 -4.26 2.19
C ILE A 35 11.71 -3.17 1.12
N PRO A 36 10.85 -2.13 1.11
CA PRO A 36 10.95 -1.06 0.12
C PRO A 36 12.31 -0.37 0.17
N LYS A 37 12.90 -0.12 -1.00
CA LYS A 37 14.18 0.61 -1.13
C LYS A 37 14.19 1.95 -0.38
N PRO A 38 13.14 2.79 -0.48
CA PRO A 38 13.09 4.05 0.27
C PRO A 38 13.17 3.82 1.78
N VAL A 39 12.44 2.81 2.30
CA VAL A 39 12.42 2.44 3.73
C VAL A 39 13.80 2.01 4.21
N ALA A 40 14.46 1.10 3.49
CA ALA A 40 15.79 0.62 3.85
C ALA A 40 16.83 1.75 3.90
N GLY A 41 16.88 2.61 2.88
CA GLY A 41 17.82 3.73 2.84
C GLY A 41 17.48 4.83 3.85
N GLY A 42 16.20 5.18 3.93
CA GLY A 42 15.72 6.28 4.77
C GLY A 42 15.89 5.99 6.26
N LEU A 43 15.64 4.76 6.70
CA LEU A 43 15.91 4.34 8.09
C LEU A 43 17.39 4.42 8.45
N VAL A 44 18.30 4.05 7.54
CA VAL A 44 19.74 4.20 7.79
C VAL A 44 20.11 5.66 7.98
N VAL A 45 19.60 6.56 7.13
CA VAL A 45 19.84 8.00 7.29
C VAL A 45 19.21 8.53 8.58
N ALA A 46 17.98 8.14 8.91
CA ALA A 46 17.33 8.52 10.17
C ALA A 46 18.14 8.08 11.40
N LEU A 47 18.71 6.87 11.38
CA LEU A 47 19.58 6.38 12.46
C LEU A 47 20.91 7.16 12.55
N VAL A 48 21.50 7.53 11.41
CA VAL A 48 22.71 8.37 11.38
C VAL A 48 22.41 9.76 11.95
N LEU A 49 21.29 10.37 11.55
CA LEU A 49 20.84 11.67 12.07
C LEU A 49 20.52 11.61 13.56
N LEU A 50 19.90 10.52 14.03
CA LEU A 50 19.69 10.25 15.44
C LEU A 50 21.02 10.23 16.21
N LEU A 51 22.03 9.53 15.69
CA LEU A 51 23.35 9.44 16.30
C LEU A 51 24.05 10.79 16.32
N LEU A 52 24.04 11.54 15.21
CA LEU A 52 24.59 12.90 15.11
C LEU A 52 23.92 13.85 16.10
N ARG A 53 22.59 13.79 16.23
CA ARG A 53 21.85 14.61 17.20
C ARG A 53 22.25 14.27 18.64
N SER A 54 22.36 12.98 18.97
CA SER A 54 22.68 12.53 20.33
C SER A 54 24.12 12.81 20.75
N THR A 55 25.07 12.84 19.82
CA THR A 55 26.51 12.96 20.10
C THR A 55 27.05 14.37 19.85
N LEU A 56 26.63 15.02 18.75
CA LEU A 56 27.17 16.30 18.29
C LEU A 56 26.16 17.46 18.44
N GLN A 57 24.94 17.20 18.91
CA GLN A 57 23.84 18.19 19.02
C GLN A 57 23.55 18.93 17.70
N MET A 58 23.93 18.31 16.57
CA MET A 58 23.65 18.85 15.24
C MET A 58 22.24 18.43 14.81
N GLU A 59 21.43 19.42 14.45
CA GLU A 59 20.11 19.21 13.87
C GLU A 59 20.12 19.67 12.41
N LEU A 60 19.72 18.75 11.53
CA LEU A 60 19.65 18.94 10.09
C LEU A 60 18.18 18.96 9.69
N GLN A 61 17.77 20.01 8.98
CA GLN A 61 16.40 20.19 8.51
C GLN A 61 16.36 20.12 6.99
N PHE A 62 15.33 19.46 6.49
CA PHE A 62 15.09 19.24 5.07
C PHE A 62 13.92 20.06 4.60
N ASP A 63 14.01 20.58 3.38
CA ASP A 63 12.88 21.19 2.70
C ASP A 63 11.90 20.09 2.23
N THR A 64 10.66 20.14 2.71
CA THR A 64 9.63 19.13 2.43
C THR A 64 8.63 19.55 1.36
N SER A 65 8.85 20.66 0.66
CA SER A 65 7.93 21.22 -0.34
C SER A 65 7.56 20.26 -1.47
N LEU A 66 8.48 19.36 -1.84
CA LEU A 66 8.24 18.35 -2.88
C LEU A 66 7.47 17.11 -2.37
N GLN A 67 7.33 16.90 -1.06
CA GLN A 67 6.68 15.70 -0.52
C GLN A 67 5.21 15.62 -0.93
N THR A 68 4.44 16.68 -0.71
CA THR A 68 3.01 16.74 -1.05
C THR A 68 2.73 16.49 -2.53
N PRO A 69 3.35 17.19 -3.51
CA PRO A 69 3.06 16.95 -4.91
C PRO A 69 3.45 15.52 -5.36
N LEU A 70 4.53 14.94 -4.84
CA LEU A 70 4.90 13.55 -5.15
C LEU A 70 3.94 12.53 -4.54
N MET A 71 3.50 12.74 -3.31
CA MET A 71 2.45 11.93 -2.68
C MET A 71 1.16 11.99 -3.52
N LEU A 72 0.72 13.20 -3.91
CA LEU A 72 -0.47 13.36 -4.73
C LEU A 72 -0.31 12.72 -6.11
N ALA A 73 0.86 12.82 -6.74
CA ALA A 73 1.15 12.17 -8.03
C ALA A 73 1.06 10.63 -7.92
N PHE A 74 1.53 10.06 -6.81
CA PHE A 74 1.34 8.64 -6.52
C PHE A 74 -0.16 8.27 -6.43
N PHE A 75 -0.97 9.02 -5.67
CA PHE A 75 -2.41 8.73 -5.57
C PHE A 75 -3.17 8.95 -6.89
N ALA A 76 -2.79 9.96 -7.67
CA ALA A 76 -3.29 10.15 -9.03
C ALA A 76 -2.98 8.92 -9.89
N SER A 77 -1.78 8.35 -9.78
CA SER A 77 -1.41 7.16 -10.53
C SER A 77 -2.26 5.94 -10.15
N ILE A 78 -2.56 5.73 -8.86
CA ILE A 78 -3.47 4.66 -8.41
C ILE A 78 -4.85 4.85 -9.05
N GLY A 79 -5.39 6.07 -9.01
CA GLY A 79 -6.67 6.40 -9.62
C GLY A 79 -6.68 6.16 -11.13
N LEU A 80 -5.62 6.58 -11.83
CA LEU A 80 -5.48 6.41 -13.28
C LEU A 80 -5.30 4.94 -13.71
N SER A 81 -4.86 4.08 -12.80
CA SER A 81 -4.80 2.63 -13.01
C SER A 81 -6.12 1.91 -12.72
N ALA A 82 -7.12 2.58 -12.14
CA ALA A 82 -8.40 1.98 -11.82
C ALA A 82 -9.32 1.88 -13.05
N ASP A 83 -9.25 0.77 -13.76
CA ASP A 83 -10.13 0.47 -14.90
C ASP A 83 -11.36 -0.37 -14.47
N LEU A 84 -12.54 0.24 -14.50
CA LEU A 84 -13.81 -0.44 -14.17
C LEU A 84 -14.19 -1.50 -15.22
N ALA A 85 -13.69 -1.39 -16.46
CA ALA A 85 -13.89 -2.44 -17.46
C ALA A 85 -13.12 -3.71 -17.08
N SER A 86 -11.91 -3.57 -16.52
CA SER A 86 -11.14 -4.68 -15.95
C SER A 86 -11.86 -5.36 -14.79
N LEU A 87 -12.53 -4.61 -13.91
CA LEU A 87 -13.37 -5.19 -12.84
C LEU A 87 -14.49 -6.07 -13.41
N LYS A 88 -15.16 -5.61 -14.48
CA LYS A 88 -16.20 -6.40 -15.17
C LYS A 88 -15.62 -7.65 -15.83
N ARG A 89 -14.43 -7.57 -16.43
CA ARG A 89 -13.71 -8.73 -17.01
C ARG A 89 -13.32 -9.77 -15.97
N GLY A 90 -12.93 -9.33 -14.77
CA GLY A 90 -12.64 -10.21 -13.63
C GLY A 90 -13.86 -10.99 -13.09
N GLY A 91 -15.07 -10.59 -13.50
CA GLY A 91 -16.30 -11.31 -13.25
C GLY A 91 -16.64 -11.49 -11.76
N LYS A 92 -17.34 -12.59 -11.46
CA LYS A 92 -17.84 -12.87 -10.11
C LYS A 92 -16.72 -13.06 -9.08
N ALA A 93 -15.57 -13.61 -9.49
CA ALA A 93 -14.47 -13.91 -8.57
C ALA A 93 -13.85 -12.62 -8.00
N VAL A 94 -13.58 -11.61 -8.83
CA VAL A 94 -13.04 -10.33 -8.37
C VAL A 94 -14.04 -9.61 -7.47
N ALA A 95 -15.32 -9.53 -7.86
CA ALA A 95 -16.34 -8.87 -7.04
C ALA A 95 -16.52 -9.55 -5.67
N THR A 96 -16.52 -10.89 -5.64
CA THR A 96 -16.62 -11.66 -4.39
C THR A 96 -15.39 -11.44 -3.51
N PHE A 97 -14.19 -11.49 -4.08
CA PHE A 97 -12.96 -11.26 -3.34
C PHE A 97 -12.85 -9.82 -2.83
N LEU A 98 -13.32 -8.84 -3.61
CA LEU A 98 -13.39 -7.44 -3.20
C LEU A 98 -14.27 -7.26 -1.96
N LEU A 99 -15.43 -7.91 -1.90
CA LEU A 99 -16.29 -7.91 -0.71
C LEU A 99 -15.60 -8.53 0.52
N VAL A 100 -14.85 -9.62 0.32
CA VAL A 100 -14.04 -10.25 1.37
C VAL A 100 -12.96 -9.29 1.87
N VAL A 101 -12.26 -8.58 0.97
CA VAL A 101 -11.27 -7.58 1.36
C VAL A 101 -11.93 -6.43 2.12
N THR A 102 -13.07 -5.90 1.66
CA THR A 102 -13.83 -4.88 2.38
C THR A 102 -14.18 -5.32 3.80
N GLY A 103 -14.61 -6.57 3.97
CA GLY A 103 -14.88 -7.16 5.28
C GLY A 103 -13.64 -7.19 6.17
N LEU A 104 -12.47 -7.55 5.63
CA LEU A 104 -11.20 -7.48 6.35
C LEU A 104 -10.87 -6.05 6.80
N LEU A 105 -11.01 -5.05 5.92
CA LEU A 105 -10.71 -3.65 6.25
C LEU A 105 -11.53 -3.16 7.45
N ILE A 106 -12.82 -3.53 7.49
CA ILE A 106 -13.69 -3.23 8.64
C ILE A 106 -13.18 -3.93 9.90
N VAL A 107 -12.85 -5.23 9.82
CA VAL A 107 -12.32 -5.99 10.96
C VAL A 107 -11.01 -5.40 11.48
N GLN A 108 -10.07 -5.05 10.58
CA GLN A 108 -8.78 -4.45 10.95
C GLN A 108 -8.97 -3.11 11.65
N ASN A 109 -9.85 -2.25 11.15
CA ASN A 109 -10.09 -0.94 11.78
C ASN A 109 -10.85 -1.07 13.10
N SER A 110 -11.86 -1.94 13.19
CA SER A 110 -12.54 -2.22 14.46
C SER A 110 -11.57 -2.76 15.51
N LEU A 111 -10.72 -3.72 15.13
CA LEU A 111 -9.71 -4.29 16.02
C LEU A 111 -8.66 -3.26 16.43
N GLY A 112 -8.17 -2.47 15.46
CA GLY A 112 -7.15 -1.45 15.68
C GLY A 112 -7.62 -0.36 16.63
N VAL A 113 -8.77 0.24 16.34
CA VAL A 113 -9.42 1.25 17.21
C VAL A 113 -9.70 0.67 18.58
N GLY A 114 -10.36 -0.49 18.65
CA GLY A 114 -10.73 -1.11 19.92
C GLY A 114 -9.54 -1.42 20.83
N LEU A 115 -8.47 -2.01 20.28
CA LEU A 115 -7.25 -2.29 21.03
C LEU A 115 -6.48 -1.02 21.39
N ALA A 116 -6.43 -0.01 20.51
CA ALA A 116 -5.81 1.26 20.83
C ALA A 116 -6.48 1.91 22.04
N THR A 117 -7.82 1.97 22.05
CA THR A 117 -8.58 2.49 23.20
C THR A 117 -8.33 1.68 24.48
N LEU A 118 -8.29 0.35 24.40
CA LEU A 118 -8.02 -0.53 25.55
C LEU A 118 -6.59 -0.34 26.12
N LEU A 119 -5.63 -0.02 25.26
CA LEU A 119 -4.24 0.25 25.64
C LEU A 119 -4.01 1.71 26.08
N GLY A 120 -5.06 2.54 26.11
CA GLY A 120 -4.98 3.96 26.48
C GLY A 120 -4.34 4.84 25.41
N LEU A 121 -4.29 4.39 24.15
CA LEU A 121 -3.81 5.15 23.00
C LEU A 121 -4.95 5.92 22.33
N ASP A 122 -4.56 6.90 21.51
CA ASP A 122 -5.48 7.59 20.62
C ASP A 122 -6.10 6.60 19.61
N PRO A 123 -7.44 6.54 19.44
CA PRO A 123 -8.08 5.64 18.50
C PRO A 123 -7.62 5.79 17.03
N HIS A 124 -7.15 6.98 16.62
CA HIS A 124 -6.58 7.23 15.30
C HIS A 124 -5.26 6.46 15.09
N MET A 125 -4.48 6.25 16.15
CA MET A 125 -3.30 5.36 16.10
C MET A 125 -3.72 3.92 15.80
N GLY A 126 -4.88 3.50 16.29
CA GLY A 126 -5.49 2.21 15.98
C GLY A 126 -5.84 2.06 14.50
N LEU A 127 -6.34 3.12 13.86
CA LEU A 127 -6.57 3.14 12.41
C LEU A 127 -5.25 3.10 11.63
N LEU A 128 -4.24 3.85 12.07
CA LEU A 128 -2.89 3.82 11.47
C LEU A 128 -2.27 2.42 11.57
N ALA A 129 -2.38 1.75 12.72
CA ALA A 129 -1.95 0.37 12.92
C ALA A 129 -2.94 -0.68 12.36
N GLY A 130 -4.02 -0.23 11.72
CA GLY A 130 -5.05 -1.05 11.10
C GLY A 130 -4.95 -1.01 9.58
N SER A 131 -6.09 -0.85 8.91
CA SER A 131 -6.15 -1.00 7.45
C SER A 131 -5.37 0.08 6.70
N ILE A 132 -5.14 1.26 7.30
CA ILE A 132 -4.42 2.36 6.67
C ILE A 132 -3.03 1.91 6.21
N THR A 133 -2.30 1.22 7.08
CA THR A 133 -0.93 0.77 6.78
C THR A 133 -0.84 -0.70 6.41
N LEU A 134 -1.66 -1.55 7.03
CA LEU A 134 -1.59 -3.00 6.82
C LEU A 134 -2.22 -3.41 5.50
N SER A 135 -3.23 -2.71 5.01
CA SER A 135 -3.82 -2.97 3.69
C SER A 135 -3.45 -1.90 2.66
N GLY A 136 -3.32 -0.64 3.08
CA GLY A 136 -2.94 0.47 2.20
C GLY A 136 -1.43 0.66 1.99
N GLY A 137 -0.59 -0.01 2.79
CA GLY A 137 0.86 0.08 2.70
C GLY A 137 1.45 1.44 3.09
N HIS A 138 2.71 1.66 2.73
CA HIS A 138 3.49 2.85 3.13
C HIS A 138 2.93 4.15 2.57
N GLY A 139 2.42 4.15 1.32
CA GLY A 139 1.88 5.36 0.68
C GLY A 139 0.64 5.88 1.38
N THR A 140 -0.34 4.99 1.63
CA THR A 140 -1.58 5.30 2.34
C THR A 140 -1.32 5.63 3.81
N GLY A 141 -0.43 4.88 4.47
CA GLY A 141 0.11 5.22 5.80
C GLY A 141 0.62 6.65 5.91
N ALA A 142 1.56 7.01 5.04
CA ALA A 142 2.18 8.32 5.08
C ALA A 142 1.18 9.46 4.77
N ALA A 143 0.28 9.28 3.81
CA ALA A 143 -0.73 10.30 3.47
C ALA A 143 -1.75 10.55 4.58
N TRP A 144 -2.25 9.48 5.21
CA TRP A 144 -3.15 9.62 6.36
C TRP A 144 -2.43 10.13 7.60
N SER A 145 -1.16 9.78 7.81
CA SER A 145 -0.38 10.27 8.94
C SER A 145 -0.25 11.80 8.96
N ALA A 146 -0.08 12.43 7.79
CA ALA A 146 -0.07 13.88 7.68
C ALA A 146 -1.43 14.48 8.08
N THR A 147 -2.51 13.88 7.59
CA THR A 147 -3.88 14.33 7.94
C THR A 147 -4.14 14.19 9.44
N PHE A 148 -3.74 13.08 10.06
CA PHE A 148 -3.95 12.84 11.48
C PHE A 148 -3.06 13.72 12.37
N SER A 149 -1.82 13.99 11.96
CA SER A 149 -0.95 14.91 12.67
C SER A 149 -1.47 16.35 12.61
N GLU A 150 -1.89 16.83 11.43
CA GLU A 150 -2.28 18.24 11.22
C GLU A 150 -3.68 18.56 11.74
N LYS A 151 -4.66 17.68 11.51
CA LYS A 151 -6.07 17.94 11.86
C LYS A 151 -6.49 17.38 13.21
N TYR A 152 -5.89 16.27 13.63
CA TYR A 152 -6.29 15.53 14.84
C TYR A 152 -5.22 15.57 15.93
N GLY A 153 -4.04 16.16 15.68
CA GLY A 153 -2.99 16.33 16.67
C GLY A 153 -2.31 15.02 17.10
N VAL A 154 -2.44 13.95 16.29
CA VAL A 154 -1.84 12.64 16.61
C VAL A 154 -0.32 12.74 16.53
N GLN A 155 0.33 12.61 17.69
CA GLN A 155 1.79 12.63 17.79
C GLN A 155 2.40 11.39 17.16
N SER A 156 3.59 11.54 16.57
CA SER A 156 4.36 10.44 15.96
C SER A 156 3.59 9.64 14.90
N ALA A 157 2.60 10.26 14.24
CA ALA A 157 1.73 9.56 13.29
C ALA A 157 2.51 8.99 12.10
N ALA A 158 3.50 9.74 11.59
CA ALA A 158 4.32 9.32 10.45
C ALA A 158 5.24 8.14 10.82
N GLU A 159 5.88 8.23 11.98
CA GLU A 159 6.73 7.19 12.56
C GLU A 159 5.93 5.90 12.76
N LEU A 160 4.75 6.02 13.37
CA LEU A 160 3.82 4.91 13.58
C LEU A 160 3.40 4.29 12.25
N ALA A 161 2.99 5.11 11.29
CA ALA A 161 2.51 4.63 10.00
C ALA A 161 3.57 3.80 9.26
N ILE A 162 4.81 4.29 9.25
CA ILE A 162 5.93 3.63 8.60
C ILE A 162 6.34 2.35 9.33
N ALA A 163 6.35 2.38 10.66
CA ALA A 163 6.63 1.19 11.48
C ALA A 163 5.59 0.10 11.23
N CYS A 164 4.31 0.43 11.31
CA CYS A 164 3.20 -0.50 11.07
C CYS A 164 3.22 -1.06 9.64
N ALA A 165 3.40 -0.22 8.61
CA ALA A 165 3.46 -0.67 7.22
C ALA A 165 4.65 -1.62 6.96
N THR A 166 5.81 -1.32 7.54
CA THR A 166 7.01 -2.15 7.37
C THR A 166 6.89 -3.48 8.10
N PHE A 167 6.39 -3.44 9.34
CA PHE A 167 6.18 -4.63 10.15
C PHE A 167 5.10 -5.54 9.53
N GLY A 168 4.00 -4.94 9.10
CA GLY A 168 2.95 -5.63 8.38
C GLY A 168 3.49 -6.34 7.13
N LEU A 169 4.28 -5.64 6.30
CA LEU A 169 4.84 -6.21 5.09
C LEU A 169 5.72 -7.45 5.36
N VAL A 170 6.51 -7.43 6.44
CA VAL A 170 7.28 -8.59 6.90
C VAL A 170 6.36 -9.72 7.35
N LEU A 171 5.37 -9.42 8.20
CA LEU A 171 4.47 -10.44 8.75
C LEU A 171 3.55 -11.03 7.68
N GLY A 172 3.05 -10.25 6.73
CA GLY A 172 2.25 -10.72 5.60
C GLY A 172 3.00 -11.76 4.75
N GLY A 173 4.31 -11.57 4.55
CA GLY A 173 5.16 -12.58 3.91
C GLY A 173 5.36 -13.82 4.77
N LEU A 174 5.58 -13.64 6.07
CA LEU A 174 5.82 -14.75 7.00
C LEU A 174 4.60 -15.64 7.23
N ILE A 175 3.39 -15.08 7.34
CA ILE A 175 2.18 -15.86 7.64
C ILE A 175 1.57 -16.52 6.40
N GLY A 176 1.84 -16.00 5.19
CA GLY A 176 1.27 -16.52 3.95
C GLY A 176 1.60 -17.99 3.73
N GLY A 177 2.87 -18.38 3.92
CA GLY A 177 3.32 -19.77 3.79
C GLY A 177 2.66 -20.75 4.77
N PRO A 178 2.67 -20.49 6.09
CA PRO A 178 1.98 -21.31 7.09
C PRO A 178 0.47 -21.43 6.84
N VAL A 179 -0.22 -20.34 6.52
CA VAL A 179 -1.66 -20.34 6.19
C VAL A 179 -1.92 -21.18 4.94
N ALA A 180 -1.14 -20.96 3.87
CA ALA A 180 -1.24 -21.75 2.66
C ALA A 180 -1.03 -23.23 2.92
N ARG A 181 0.04 -23.60 3.63
CA ARG A 181 0.35 -25.00 3.98
C ARG A 181 -0.77 -25.64 4.78
N HIS A 182 -1.42 -24.89 5.68
CA HIS A 182 -2.56 -25.38 6.44
C HIS A 182 -3.79 -25.63 5.55
N LEU A 183 -4.06 -24.74 4.59
CA LEU A 183 -5.22 -24.83 3.69
C LEU A 183 -5.04 -25.85 2.57
N VAL A 184 -3.86 -25.89 1.94
CA VAL A 184 -3.53 -26.83 0.85
C VAL A 184 -3.65 -28.29 1.31
N LYS A 185 -3.35 -28.60 2.59
CA LYS A 185 -3.55 -29.94 3.16
C LYS A 185 -5.02 -30.38 3.23
N LYS A 186 -5.98 -29.45 3.15
CA LYS A 186 -7.42 -29.72 3.29
C LYS A 186 -8.13 -29.84 1.96
N VAL A 187 -7.43 -29.64 0.85
CA VAL A 187 -7.98 -29.65 -0.50
C VAL A 187 -7.24 -30.67 -1.34
N GLN A 188 -7.89 -31.12 -2.41
CA GLN A 188 -7.20 -31.90 -3.41
C GLN A 188 -6.21 -30.97 -4.13
N VAL A 189 -4.91 -31.21 -3.92
CA VAL A 189 -3.86 -30.50 -4.63
C VAL A 189 -3.89 -31.01 -6.06
N PRO A 190 -4.12 -30.13 -7.03
CA PRO A 190 -4.27 -30.59 -8.38
C PRO A 190 -2.85 -30.85 -8.94
N GLY A 191 -2.71 -31.91 -9.74
CA GLY A 191 -1.41 -32.31 -10.30
C GLY A 191 -0.88 -31.27 -11.29
N GLU A 192 0.28 -31.52 -11.91
CA GLU A 192 0.88 -30.59 -12.88
C GLU A 192 -0.08 -30.14 -14.00
N GLU A 193 -1.12 -30.92 -14.32
CA GLU A 193 -2.15 -30.65 -15.34
C GLU A 193 -3.17 -29.55 -14.95
N HIS A 194 -3.23 -29.12 -13.68
CA HIS A 194 -4.18 -28.10 -13.26
C HIS A 194 -3.94 -26.79 -13.99
N ASN A 195 -4.98 -26.23 -14.61
CA ASN A 195 -4.91 -24.93 -15.28
C ASN A 195 -3.87 -24.86 -16.42
N LYS A 196 -3.31 -25.98 -16.91
CA LYS A 196 -2.40 -25.99 -18.08
C LYS A 196 -3.11 -25.67 -19.42
N ASP A 197 -4.42 -25.90 -19.50
CA ASP A 197 -5.21 -25.75 -20.74
C ASP A 197 -5.55 -24.30 -21.10
N GLU A 198 -5.43 -23.36 -20.15
CA GLU A 198 -5.58 -21.93 -20.43
C GLU A 198 -4.20 -21.31 -20.66
N ALA A 199 -4.02 -20.70 -21.85
CA ALA A 199 -2.81 -19.94 -22.13
C ALA A 199 -2.61 -18.86 -21.04
N PRO A 200 -1.38 -18.68 -20.52
CA PRO A 200 -1.07 -17.67 -19.51
C PRO A 200 -1.63 -16.29 -19.92
N LYS A 201 -2.60 -15.78 -19.17
CA LYS A 201 -3.22 -14.48 -19.45
C LYS A 201 -2.39 -13.37 -18.81
N GLY A 202 -1.81 -12.47 -19.62
CA GLY A 202 -1.34 -11.11 -19.32
C GLY A 202 -0.43 -10.86 -18.10
N PHE A 203 -0.86 -11.25 -16.91
CA PHE A 203 -0.09 -11.19 -15.67
C PHE A 203 0.90 -12.36 -15.50
N GLU A 204 0.75 -13.43 -16.28
CA GLU A 204 1.62 -14.62 -16.21
C GLU A 204 2.83 -14.58 -17.16
N MET A 205 2.80 -13.73 -18.19
CA MET A 205 3.91 -13.48 -19.12
C MET A 205 4.06 -11.97 -19.36
N PRO A 206 5.18 -11.32 -18.99
CA PRO A 206 5.35 -9.87 -19.08
C PRO A 206 5.49 -9.27 -20.50
N ASP A 207 5.52 -10.09 -21.55
CA ASP A 207 6.27 -9.75 -22.77
C ASP A 207 5.48 -9.15 -23.96
N MET A 208 4.28 -8.59 -23.77
CA MET A 208 3.64 -7.79 -24.82
C MET A 208 3.86 -6.29 -24.58
N GLU A 209 5.11 -5.87 -24.75
CA GLU A 209 5.55 -4.52 -24.42
C GLU A 209 5.30 -3.52 -25.57
N ARG A 210 4.43 -2.52 -25.35
CA ARG A 210 4.56 -1.23 -26.06
C ARG A 210 5.83 -0.53 -25.54
N PRO A 211 6.70 0.01 -26.40
CA PRO A 211 7.90 0.72 -25.98
C PRO A 211 7.51 2.02 -25.25
N LEU A 212 8.20 2.33 -24.14
CA LEU A 212 8.10 3.61 -23.46
C LEU A 212 8.60 4.71 -24.38
N THR A 213 7.77 5.69 -24.70
CA THR A 213 8.17 6.86 -25.51
C THR A 213 8.11 8.12 -24.66
N THR A 214 8.96 9.11 -24.99
CA THR A 214 8.97 10.41 -24.30
C THR A 214 7.60 11.08 -24.37
N PHE A 215 6.91 10.99 -25.51
CA PHE A 215 5.62 11.62 -25.71
C PHE A 215 4.53 10.98 -24.84
N SER A 216 4.46 9.65 -24.80
CA SER A 216 3.51 8.93 -23.95
C SER A 216 3.74 9.21 -22.45
N LEU A 217 5.00 9.38 -22.05
CA LEU A 217 5.37 9.85 -20.71
C LEU A 217 4.85 11.26 -20.40
N ILE A 218 4.93 12.19 -21.37
CA ILE A 218 4.39 13.55 -21.23
C ILE A 218 2.86 13.51 -21.14
N GLU A 219 2.19 12.69 -21.95
CA GLU A 219 0.73 12.49 -21.88
C GLU A 219 0.31 11.98 -20.50
N THR A 220 1.01 10.98 -19.98
CA THR A 220 0.76 10.45 -18.63
C THR A 220 1.00 11.50 -17.55
N LEU A 221 2.08 12.30 -17.66
CA LEU A 221 2.32 13.42 -16.75
C LEU A 221 1.19 14.47 -16.81
N ALA A 222 0.66 14.76 -17.99
CA ALA A 222 -0.48 15.66 -18.15
C ALA A 222 -1.74 15.11 -17.45
N LEU A 223 -2.03 13.81 -17.58
CA LEU A 223 -3.15 13.16 -16.87
C LEU A 223 -2.98 13.22 -15.34
N ILE A 224 -1.76 13.02 -14.84
CA ILE A 224 -1.45 13.18 -13.42
C ILE A 224 -1.67 14.64 -13.00
N ALA A 225 -1.14 15.62 -13.75
CA ALA A 225 -1.31 17.04 -13.44
C ALA A 225 -2.79 17.48 -13.43
N ILE A 226 -3.59 16.99 -14.38
CA ILE A 226 -5.04 17.22 -14.42
C ILE A 226 -5.70 16.61 -13.17
N SER A 227 -5.29 15.41 -12.77
CA SER A 227 -5.82 14.74 -11.57
C SER A 227 -5.46 15.52 -10.29
N LEU A 228 -4.24 16.06 -10.21
CA LEU A 228 -3.80 16.92 -9.11
C LEU A 228 -4.65 18.18 -9.03
N LYS A 229 -4.78 18.91 -10.14
CA LYS A 229 -5.53 20.18 -10.14
C LYS A 229 -7.02 19.95 -9.90
N GLY A 230 -7.60 18.94 -10.55
CA GLY A 230 -8.99 18.56 -10.34
C GLY A 230 -9.26 18.12 -8.90
N GLY A 231 -8.35 17.35 -8.30
CA GLY A 231 -8.47 16.91 -6.92
C GLY A 231 -8.34 18.04 -5.90
N GLU A 232 -7.47 19.02 -6.16
CA GLU A 232 -7.37 20.26 -5.37
C GLU A 232 -8.68 21.05 -5.40
N LEU A 233 -9.25 21.27 -6.60
CA LEU A 233 -10.53 21.96 -6.78
C LEU A 233 -11.67 21.21 -6.09
N LEU A 234 -11.74 19.89 -6.25
CA LEU A 234 -12.73 19.04 -5.60
C LEU A 234 -12.59 19.10 -4.07
N SER A 235 -11.37 19.01 -3.54
CA SER A 235 -11.11 19.13 -2.11
C SER A 235 -11.51 20.50 -1.55
N ALA A 236 -11.29 21.58 -2.31
CA ALA A 236 -11.71 22.91 -1.92
C ALA A 236 -13.24 23.05 -1.90
N SER A 237 -13.95 22.46 -2.86
CA SER A 237 -15.42 22.47 -2.91
C SER A 237 -16.08 21.65 -1.79
N LEU A 238 -15.42 20.61 -1.29
CA LEU A 238 -15.93 19.75 -0.21
C LEU A 238 -15.57 20.25 1.19
N LYS A 239 -14.73 21.27 1.31
CA LYS A 239 -14.21 21.77 2.59
C LYS A 239 -15.34 22.30 3.48
N GLY A 240 -15.38 21.89 4.75
CA GLY A 240 -16.40 22.32 5.71
C GLY A 240 -17.76 21.63 5.57
N GLY A 241 -17.92 20.71 4.62
CA GLY A 241 -19.10 19.86 4.50
C GLY A 241 -18.96 18.53 5.26
N MET A 242 -20.06 17.82 5.45
CA MET A 242 -20.07 16.45 6.01
C MET A 242 -19.25 15.45 5.15
N LEU A 243 -19.08 15.77 3.87
CA LEU A 243 -18.29 15.02 2.88
C LEU A 243 -16.84 15.53 2.74
N GLU A 244 -16.30 16.27 3.72
CA GLU A 244 -14.91 16.72 3.65
C GLU A 244 -13.95 15.52 3.58
N LEU A 245 -13.18 15.43 2.50
CA LEU A 245 -12.20 14.36 2.26
C LEU A 245 -10.78 14.93 2.24
N PRO A 246 -9.76 14.13 2.63
CA PRO A 246 -8.38 14.49 2.41
C PRO A 246 -8.08 14.70 0.92
N ILE A 247 -7.22 15.67 0.60
CA ILE A 247 -6.92 16.05 -0.78
C ILE A 247 -6.41 14.87 -1.63
N PHE A 248 -5.61 13.96 -1.07
CA PHE A 248 -5.12 12.80 -1.81
C PHE A 248 -6.24 11.83 -2.22
N VAL A 249 -7.31 11.72 -1.42
CA VAL A 249 -8.51 10.92 -1.77
C VAL A 249 -9.25 11.58 -2.93
N CYS A 250 -9.38 12.91 -2.91
CA CYS A 250 -9.96 13.66 -4.01
C CYS A 250 -9.15 13.51 -5.31
N VAL A 251 -7.82 13.60 -5.23
CA VAL A 251 -6.91 13.41 -6.37
C VAL A 251 -7.02 11.98 -6.93
N LEU A 252 -7.03 10.97 -6.07
CA LEU A 252 -7.27 9.58 -6.47
C LEU A 252 -8.61 9.44 -7.21
N PHE A 253 -9.69 10.01 -6.66
CA PHE A 253 -11.02 9.92 -7.25
C PHE A 253 -11.10 10.59 -8.62
N VAL A 254 -10.48 11.77 -8.78
CA VAL A 254 -10.39 12.44 -10.09
C VAL A 254 -9.61 11.58 -11.09
N GLY A 255 -8.54 10.91 -10.66
CA GLY A 255 -7.81 9.95 -11.49
C GLY A 255 -8.69 8.79 -11.98
N VAL A 256 -9.51 8.22 -11.08
CA VAL A 256 -10.50 7.16 -11.42
C VAL A 256 -11.48 7.67 -12.47
N LEU A 257 -12.06 8.86 -12.26
CA LEU A 257 -12.99 9.46 -13.21
C LEU A 257 -12.33 9.68 -14.57
N LEU A 258 -11.12 10.25 -14.59
CA LEU A 258 -10.40 10.56 -15.81
C LEU A 258 -10.09 9.29 -16.61
N ARG A 259 -9.58 8.23 -15.97
CA ARG A 259 -9.32 6.94 -16.62
C ARG A 259 -10.57 6.36 -17.27
N ASN A 260 -11.67 6.32 -16.54
CA ASN A 260 -12.89 5.67 -17.01
C ASN A 260 -13.62 6.51 -18.08
N VAL A 261 -13.58 7.84 -18.00
CA VAL A 261 -14.13 8.73 -19.04
C VAL A 261 -13.33 8.61 -20.33
N LEU A 262 -11.99 8.63 -20.28
CA LEU A 262 -11.15 8.48 -21.47
C LEU A 262 -11.34 7.11 -22.14
N THR A 263 -11.46 6.05 -21.33
CA THR A 263 -11.72 4.69 -21.81
C THR A 263 -13.12 4.60 -22.44
N LEU A 264 -14.15 5.18 -21.82
CA LEU A 264 -15.52 5.17 -22.34
C LEU A 264 -15.66 5.92 -23.67
N LEU A 265 -14.95 7.04 -23.82
CA LEU A 265 -14.96 7.85 -25.03
C LEU A 265 -14.04 7.30 -26.14
N ASN A 266 -13.27 6.24 -25.88
CA ASN A 266 -12.21 5.70 -26.76
C ASN A 266 -11.23 6.80 -27.22
N TRP A 267 -11.01 7.84 -26.40
CA TRP A 267 -10.19 8.99 -26.80
C TRP A 267 -8.70 8.73 -26.64
N HIS A 268 -8.30 8.03 -25.59
CA HIS A 268 -6.91 7.73 -25.30
C HIS A 268 -6.81 6.48 -24.44
N GLU A 269 -5.96 5.53 -24.84
CA GLU A 269 -5.61 4.37 -24.01
C GLU A 269 -4.55 4.77 -23.00
N VAL A 270 -4.94 4.92 -21.74
CA VAL A 270 -4.00 5.23 -20.66
C VAL A 270 -3.04 4.05 -20.47
N SER A 271 -1.74 4.32 -20.59
CA SER A 271 -0.68 3.32 -20.44
C SER A 271 -0.48 2.94 -18.96
N ASP A 272 -0.92 1.73 -18.57
CA ASP A 272 -0.76 1.23 -17.21
C ASP A 272 0.71 1.18 -16.77
N ARG A 273 1.63 0.88 -17.70
CA ARG A 273 3.07 0.83 -17.45
C ARG A 273 3.64 2.20 -17.09
N GLU A 274 3.26 3.24 -17.81
CA GLU A 274 3.77 4.61 -17.60
C GLU A 274 3.19 5.23 -16.34
N VAL A 275 1.88 5.05 -16.13
CA VAL A 275 1.20 5.46 -14.91
C VAL A 275 1.86 4.80 -13.70
N SER A 276 2.08 3.48 -13.75
CA SER A 276 2.75 2.75 -12.67
C SER A 276 4.21 3.20 -12.48
N LEU A 277 4.96 3.45 -13.56
CA LEU A 277 6.34 3.93 -13.48
C LEU A 277 6.43 5.29 -12.76
N LEU A 278 5.67 6.28 -13.23
CA LEU A 278 5.65 7.62 -12.63
C LEU A 278 5.12 7.59 -11.20
N GLY A 279 4.09 6.78 -10.93
CA GLY A 279 3.55 6.54 -9.60
C GLY A 279 4.60 6.00 -8.63
N ASN A 280 5.32 4.95 -9.04
CA ASN A 280 6.36 4.32 -8.22
C ASN A 280 7.57 5.21 -7.98
N VAL A 281 7.98 6.02 -8.97
CA VAL A 281 9.03 7.04 -8.80
C VAL A 281 8.60 8.08 -7.78
N SER A 282 7.36 8.57 -7.92
CA SER A 282 6.80 9.58 -7.02
C SER A 282 6.68 9.07 -5.58
N LEU A 283 6.14 7.86 -5.39
CA LEU A 283 6.09 7.18 -4.10
C LEU A 283 7.48 7.00 -3.50
N SER A 284 8.45 6.57 -4.29
CA SER A 284 9.81 6.31 -3.80
C SER A 284 10.47 7.58 -3.27
N LEU A 285 10.40 8.68 -4.04
CA LEU A 285 10.96 9.97 -3.64
C LEU A 285 10.23 10.55 -2.42
N PHE A 286 8.89 10.50 -2.43
CA PHE A 286 8.06 10.92 -1.29
C PHE A 286 8.45 10.18 -0.01
N LEU A 287 8.49 8.84 -0.06
CA LEU A 287 8.85 8.03 1.10
C LEU A 287 10.27 8.31 1.56
N ALA A 288 11.24 8.42 0.65
CA ALA A 288 12.62 8.72 1.02
C ALA A 288 12.73 10.05 1.79
N MET A 289 12.04 11.09 1.32
CA MET A 289 12.01 12.38 2.01
C MET A 289 11.29 12.33 3.35
N ALA A 290 10.18 11.58 3.44
CA ALA A 290 9.46 11.39 4.70
C ALA A 290 10.33 10.66 5.73
N LEU A 291 10.99 9.58 5.31
CA LEU A 291 11.79 8.70 6.16
C LEU A 291 13.05 9.37 6.71
N MET A 292 13.76 10.14 5.88
CA MET A 292 14.95 10.85 6.34
C MET A 292 14.63 12.00 7.31
N SER A 293 13.36 12.41 7.40
CA SER A 293 12.88 13.46 8.29
C SER A 293 12.24 12.92 9.58
N LEU A 294 12.23 11.60 9.79
CA LEU A 294 11.56 10.97 10.94
C LEU A 294 12.25 11.22 12.26
N LYS A 295 11.42 11.35 13.30
CA LYS A 295 11.83 11.59 14.67
C LYS A 295 11.72 10.30 15.49
N LEU A 296 12.67 9.37 15.28
CA LEU A 296 12.62 8.02 15.87
C LEU A 296 12.50 7.98 17.41
N TRP A 297 12.97 9.02 18.12
CA TRP A 297 12.86 9.12 19.58
C TRP A 297 11.41 9.24 20.07
N ASP A 298 10.51 9.82 19.27
CA ASP A 298 9.10 10.03 19.63
C ASP A 298 8.27 8.73 19.51
N LEU A 299 8.83 7.67 18.90
CA LEU A 299 8.17 6.36 18.73
C LEU A 299 8.49 5.38 19.87
N ALA A 300 9.61 5.56 20.59
CA ALA A 300 10.12 4.57 21.53
C ALA A 300 9.15 4.30 22.70
N SER A 301 8.45 5.32 23.18
CA SER A 301 7.43 5.21 24.24
C SER A 301 6.20 4.42 23.82
N LEU A 302 5.92 4.34 22.52
CA LEU A 302 4.75 3.66 21.94
C LEU A 302 5.07 2.25 21.45
N ALA A 303 6.34 1.83 21.50
CA ALA A 303 6.80 0.58 20.87
C ALA A 303 6.04 -0.67 21.34
N LEU A 304 5.84 -0.82 22.66
CA LEU A 304 5.17 -1.99 23.23
C LEU A 304 3.67 -2.03 22.85
N PRO A 305 2.87 -0.97 23.05
CA PRO A 305 1.48 -0.93 22.58
C PRO A 305 1.33 -1.22 21.07
N ILE A 306 2.21 -0.66 20.23
CA ILE A 306 2.21 -0.90 18.78
C ILE A 306 2.48 -2.37 18.47
N PHE A 307 3.45 -2.98 19.14
CA PHE A 307 3.75 -4.40 18.94
C PHE A 307 2.54 -5.30 19.28
N ILE A 308 1.83 -5.00 20.36
CA ILE A 308 0.60 -5.72 20.75
C ILE A 308 -0.47 -5.58 19.67
N LEU A 309 -0.71 -4.35 19.19
CA LEU A 309 -1.65 -4.06 18.11
C LEU A 309 -1.32 -4.90 16.86
N LEU A 310 -0.08 -4.84 16.40
CA LEU A 310 0.33 -5.52 15.17
C LEU A 310 0.33 -7.05 15.30
N ALA A 311 0.66 -7.58 16.47
CA ALA A 311 0.53 -9.01 16.75
C ALA A 311 -0.93 -9.46 16.67
N ALA A 312 -1.86 -8.71 17.27
CA ALA A 312 -3.28 -9.00 17.20
C ALA A 312 -3.81 -8.92 15.76
N GLN A 313 -3.41 -7.90 15.00
CA GLN A 313 -3.77 -7.75 13.58
C GLN A 313 -3.27 -8.93 12.74
N THR A 314 -2.07 -9.42 13.03
CA THR A 314 -1.49 -10.56 12.31
C THR A 314 -2.28 -11.84 12.57
N VAL A 315 -2.64 -12.09 13.83
CA VAL A 315 -3.48 -13.24 14.19
C VAL A 315 -4.86 -13.10 13.53
N ALA A 316 -5.47 -11.92 13.60
CA ALA A 316 -6.77 -11.66 12.99
C ALA A 316 -6.74 -11.89 11.48
N MET A 317 -5.71 -11.42 10.77
CA MET A 317 -5.53 -11.69 9.34
C MET A 317 -5.43 -13.19 9.04
N ALA A 318 -4.58 -13.93 9.79
CA ALA A 318 -4.42 -15.36 9.56
C ALA A 318 -5.75 -16.11 9.76
N LEU A 319 -6.49 -15.78 10.82
CA LEU A 319 -7.82 -16.34 11.08
C LEU A 319 -8.81 -15.96 9.98
N TYR A 320 -8.82 -14.70 9.54
CA TYR A 320 -9.71 -14.21 8.50
C TYR A 320 -9.45 -14.93 7.16
N ALA A 321 -8.19 -15.12 6.80
CA ALA A 321 -7.81 -15.84 5.59
C ALA A 321 -8.27 -17.31 5.64
N ILE A 322 -8.15 -17.97 6.79
CA ILE A 322 -8.52 -19.39 6.98
C ILE A 322 -10.04 -19.58 7.03
N PHE A 323 -10.76 -18.75 7.77
CA PHE A 323 -12.18 -18.95 8.08
C PHE A 323 -13.13 -18.22 7.14
N VAL A 324 -12.70 -17.08 6.57
CA VAL A 324 -13.54 -16.26 5.69
C VAL A 324 -13.06 -16.35 4.26
N THR A 325 -11.83 -15.91 3.96
CA THR A 325 -11.34 -15.84 2.57
C THR A 325 -11.35 -17.19 1.88
N PHE A 326 -10.73 -18.21 2.49
CA PHE A 326 -10.70 -19.56 1.93
C PHE A 326 -12.11 -20.15 1.74
N ARG A 327 -13.02 -19.93 2.70
CA ARG A 327 -14.38 -20.48 2.68
C ARG A 327 -15.22 -19.86 1.56
N VAL A 328 -15.23 -18.53 1.50
CA VAL A 328 -16.03 -17.74 0.56
C VAL A 328 -15.53 -17.92 -0.88
N MET A 329 -14.22 -18.09 -1.07
CA MET A 329 -13.62 -18.30 -2.39
C MET A 329 -13.74 -19.74 -2.91
N GLY A 330 -14.49 -20.61 -2.23
CA GLY A 330 -14.86 -21.94 -2.74
C GLY A 330 -14.09 -23.11 -2.13
N SER A 331 -13.23 -22.88 -1.13
CA SER A 331 -12.51 -23.93 -0.38
C SER A 331 -11.73 -24.93 -1.25
N ASN A 332 -11.21 -24.49 -2.40
CA ASN A 332 -10.40 -25.30 -3.32
C ASN A 332 -8.93 -24.83 -3.32
N TYR A 333 -8.10 -25.39 -4.20
CA TYR A 333 -6.69 -25.01 -4.32
C TYR A 333 -6.51 -23.52 -4.66
N ASP A 334 -7.25 -23.00 -5.63
CA ASP A 334 -7.20 -21.56 -5.97
C ASP A 334 -7.57 -20.67 -4.78
N ALA A 335 -8.57 -21.07 -3.98
CA ALA A 335 -8.95 -20.37 -2.76
C ALA A 335 -7.82 -20.37 -1.71
N ALA A 336 -7.01 -21.43 -1.65
CA ALA A 336 -5.84 -21.49 -0.76
C ALA A 336 -4.72 -20.55 -1.25
N VAL A 337 -4.47 -20.49 -2.56
CA VAL A 337 -3.51 -19.54 -3.15
C VAL A 337 -3.99 -18.09 -2.95
N LEU A 338 -5.28 -17.83 -3.19
CA LEU A 338 -5.93 -16.54 -2.91
C LEU A 338 -5.80 -16.13 -1.45
N ALA A 339 -6.07 -17.03 -0.51
CA ALA A 339 -5.96 -16.74 0.91
C ALA A 339 -4.52 -16.37 1.32
N ALA A 340 -3.51 -17.02 0.73
CA ALA A 340 -2.11 -16.69 0.97
C ALA A 340 -1.70 -15.35 0.33
N GLY A 341 -2.22 -15.05 -0.86
CA GLY A 341 -2.12 -13.74 -1.48
C GLY A 341 -2.77 -12.66 -0.61
N HIS A 342 -3.96 -12.93 -0.07
CA HIS A 342 -4.67 -12.04 0.83
C HIS A 342 -3.89 -11.76 2.12
N CYS A 343 -3.25 -12.77 2.72
CA CYS A 343 -2.33 -12.55 3.84
C CYS A 343 -1.18 -11.61 3.46
N GLY A 344 -0.68 -11.68 2.23
CA GLY A 344 0.44 -10.87 1.76
C GLY A 344 0.10 -9.39 1.63
N PHE A 345 -0.97 -9.05 0.89
CA PHE A 345 -1.35 -7.64 0.71
C PHE A 345 -2.24 -7.11 1.83
N GLY A 346 -3.02 -7.95 2.53
CA GLY A 346 -3.87 -7.54 3.64
C GLY A 346 -3.10 -7.22 4.94
N LEU A 347 -1.81 -7.58 5.00
CA LEU A 347 -0.87 -7.05 6.00
C LEU A 347 0.27 -6.24 5.39
N GLY A 348 0.36 -6.10 4.08
CA GLY A 348 1.50 -5.45 3.44
C GLY A 348 1.16 -4.81 2.13
N ALA A 349 1.68 -5.39 1.05
CA ALA A 349 1.53 -4.85 -0.29
C ALA A 349 1.39 -5.97 -1.32
N THR A 350 0.92 -5.61 -2.52
CA THR A 350 0.75 -6.54 -3.65
C THR A 350 2.00 -7.35 -3.99
N PRO A 351 3.24 -6.82 -3.95
CA PRO A 351 4.44 -7.63 -4.18
C PRO A 351 4.60 -8.79 -3.18
N THR A 352 4.23 -8.58 -1.92
CA THR A 352 4.25 -9.63 -0.89
C THR A 352 3.20 -10.70 -1.16
N ALA A 353 2.02 -10.30 -1.64
CA ALA A 353 0.99 -11.24 -2.08
C ALA A 353 1.47 -12.11 -3.24
N ILE A 354 2.08 -11.50 -4.25
CA ILE A 354 2.62 -12.21 -5.41
C ILE A 354 3.70 -13.20 -4.98
N ALA A 355 4.62 -12.80 -4.10
CA ALA A 355 5.66 -13.70 -3.57
C ALA A 355 5.06 -14.90 -2.81
N ASN A 356 4.03 -14.68 -1.98
CA ASN A 356 3.32 -15.75 -1.28
C ASN A 356 2.66 -16.73 -2.27
N MET A 357 1.96 -16.21 -3.27
CA MET A 357 1.29 -17.03 -4.28
C MET A 357 2.30 -17.82 -5.10
N GLN A 358 3.40 -17.19 -5.55
CA GLN A 358 4.48 -17.85 -6.31
C GLN A 358 5.14 -18.98 -5.51
N ALA A 359 5.39 -18.78 -4.22
CA ALA A 359 5.98 -19.81 -3.36
C ALA A 359 5.09 -21.08 -3.26
N ILE A 360 3.77 -20.92 -3.41
CA ILE A 360 2.81 -22.04 -3.41
C ILE A 360 2.74 -22.65 -4.81
N THR A 361 2.55 -21.83 -5.85
CA THR A 361 2.33 -22.32 -7.20
C THR A 361 3.56 -22.98 -7.80
N GLN A 362 4.77 -22.55 -7.42
CA GLN A 362 6.02 -23.23 -7.79
C GLN A 362 6.09 -24.67 -7.25
N ARG A 363 5.37 -24.99 -6.17
CA ARG A 363 5.42 -26.31 -5.52
C ARG A 363 4.20 -27.18 -5.83
N PHE A 364 3.04 -26.57 -6.04
CA PHE A 364 1.76 -27.26 -6.09
C PHE A 364 0.97 -27.01 -7.39
N GLY A 365 1.53 -26.28 -8.36
CA GLY A 365 0.92 -26.01 -9.67
C GLY A 365 0.34 -24.60 -9.80
N PRO A 366 0.12 -24.10 -11.04
CA PRO A 366 -0.31 -22.72 -11.29
C PRO A 366 -1.76 -22.44 -10.85
N SER A 367 -2.07 -21.16 -10.64
CA SER A 367 -3.41 -20.67 -10.28
C SER A 367 -3.73 -19.37 -11.01
N HIS A 368 -4.22 -19.47 -12.25
CA HIS A 368 -4.60 -18.32 -13.09
C HIS A 368 -5.54 -17.37 -12.37
N LEU A 369 -6.52 -17.93 -11.65
CA LEU A 369 -7.53 -17.17 -10.94
C LEU A 369 -6.91 -16.28 -9.86
N ALA A 370 -5.99 -16.80 -9.06
CA ALA A 370 -5.35 -16.02 -7.99
C ALA A 370 -4.46 -14.90 -8.56
N PHE A 371 -3.68 -15.20 -9.61
CA PHE A 371 -2.83 -14.21 -10.28
C PHE A 371 -3.60 -13.17 -11.08
N LEU A 372 -4.85 -13.44 -11.44
CA LEU A 372 -5.76 -12.46 -12.03
C LEU A 372 -6.43 -11.60 -10.93
N VAL A 373 -7.02 -12.23 -9.93
CA VAL A 373 -7.89 -11.57 -8.94
C VAL A 373 -7.10 -10.72 -7.93
N VAL A 374 -5.99 -11.24 -7.39
CA VAL A 374 -5.25 -10.57 -6.31
C VAL A 374 -4.61 -9.26 -6.78
N PRO A 375 -3.88 -9.20 -7.91
CA PRO A 375 -3.31 -7.94 -8.37
C PRO A 375 -4.38 -6.89 -8.69
N MET A 376 -5.51 -7.29 -9.30
CA MET A 376 -6.59 -6.34 -9.59
C MET A 376 -7.18 -5.73 -8.31
N VAL A 377 -7.48 -6.55 -7.31
CA VAL A 377 -8.06 -6.07 -6.06
C VAL A 377 -7.02 -5.31 -5.22
N GLY A 378 -5.83 -5.89 -5.04
CA GLY A 378 -4.78 -5.35 -4.17
C GLY A 378 -3.99 -4.18 -4.74
N ALA A 379 -3.88 -4.02 -6.06
CA ALA A 379 -3.14 -2.90 -6.65
C ALA A 379 -4.01 -1.69 -6.99
N PHE A 380 -5.31 -1.88 -7.25
CA PHE A 380 -6.17 -0.80 -7.76
C PHE A 380 -7.34 -0.49 -6.82
N PHE A 381 -8.15 -1.49 -6.47
CA PHE A 381 -9.41 -1.24 -5.79
C PHE A 381 -9.26 -1.09 -4.27
N ILE A 382 -8.26 -1.72 -3.67
CA ILE A 382 -8.10 -1.71 -2.22
C ILE A 382 -7.93 -0.30 -1.68
N ASP A 383 -7.11 0.57 -2.29
CA ASP A 383 -6.89 1.93 -1.79
C ASP A 383 -8.18 2.77 -1.85
N ILE A 384 -8.99 2.58 -2.89
CA ILE A 384 -10.28 3.27 -3.06
C ILE A 384 -11.25 2.82 -1.96
N ILE A 385 -11.41 1.52 -1.77
CA ILE A 385 -12.32 0.97 -0.74
C ILE A 385 -11.83 1.32 0.65
N ASN A 386 -10.53 1.22 0.88
CA ASN A 386 -9.92 1.52 2.16
C ASN A 386 -10.16 2.98 2.53
N ALA A 387 -9.97 3.92 1.60
CA ALA A 387 -10.30 5.34 1.83
C ALA A 387 -11.77 5.54 2.24
N MET A 388 -12.72 4.83 1.60
CA MET A 388 -14.14 4.87 1.98
C MET A 388 -14.39 4.28 3.38
N VAL A 389 -13.80 3.12 3.68
CA VAL A 389 -13.94 2.47 4.99
C VAL A 389 -13.33 3.34 6.09
N ILE A 390 -12.14 3.90 5.90
CA ILE A 390 -11.49 4.81 6.86
C ILE A 390 -12.39 6.01 7.11
N LYS A 391 -12.95 6.63 6.05
CA LYS A 391 -13.85 7.77 6.21
C LYS A 391 -15.11 7.42 7.00
N LEU A 392 -15.67 6.22 6.81
CA LEU A 392 -16.80 5.73 7.60
C LEU A 392 -16.43 5.62 9.08
N PHE A 393 -15.26 5.07 9.39
CA PHE A 393 -14.76 5.00 10.77
C PHE A 393 -14.56 6.38 11.38
N MET A 394 -13.95 7.32 10.65
CA MET A 394 -13.76 8.70 11.11
C MET A 394 -15.06 9.48 11.32
N ALA A 395 -16.18 9.02 10.77
CA ALA A 395 -17.50 9.61 11.01
C ALA A 395 -18.18 9.06 12.28
N MET A 396 -17.62 8.02 12.91
CA MET A 396 -18.20 7.42 14.11
C MET A 396 -17.88 8.24 15.37
N PRO A 397 -18.82 8.34 16.33
CA PRO A 397 -18.71 9.27 17.47
C PRO A 397 -17.68 8.87 18.54
N PHE A 398 -17.07 7.69 18.40
CA PHE A 398 -16.06 7.17 19.34
C PHE A 398 -14.61 7.38 18.88
N LEU A 399 -14.44 8.07 17.74
CA LEU A 399 -13.15 8.46 17.16
C LEU A 399 -12.92 9.96 17.31
#